data_AF-A0A537Q377-F1
#
_entry.id   AF-A0A537Q377-F1
#
_cell.length_a   1.000
_cell.length_b   1.000
_cell.length_c   1.000
_cell.angle_alpha   90.00
_cell.angle_beta   90.00
_cell.angle_gamma   90.00
#
_symmetry.space_group_name_H-M   'P 1'
#
loop_
_entity.id
_entity.type
_entity.pdbx_description
1 polymer ?
#
loop_
_entity_poly.entity_id
_entity_poly.type
_entity_poly.pdbx_seq_one_letter_code
_entity_poly.pdbx_strand_id
1 'polypeptide(L)'
;MIWPQALKSCSGGRVISVVSADERGFQVDENPQGQLHFRRVGQHITVETEAIDVAHFMAREHGRRAWDLVIGQAFLDLIDMPTTLPGLCSLVRRGGLLYFPTTFDGDTTFQPESDAEFDRAIEACYHQAIDQRVLDGKPSGDSRAGRRLFAHLRAAAVDVLAAGGSDWVVFAGANGYPADEAYFLHDIINTIDLVLTGHPHLEAERLGAWVAQRHAQIEQGALVYIAHQLDILGRMTAPMGEEQDGKP
;
A
#
# COMPACT_ATOMS: atom_id res chain seq x y z
N MET A 1 -12.67 1.26 -1.52
CA MET A 1 -11.28 0.92 -1.14
C MET A 1 -10.50 0.83 -2.43
N ILE A 2 -9.54 1.71 -2.69
CA ILE A 2 -8.98 1.90 -4.04
C ILE A 2 -7.56 1.32 -4.08
N TRP A 3 -7.37 0.36 -4.99
CA TRP A 3 -6.20 -0.51 -5.11
C TRP A 3 -5.12 0.06 -6.06
N PRO A 4 -3.81 0.02 -5.70
CA PRO A 4 -2.74 0.51 -6.57
C PRO A 4 -2.46 -0.30 -7.84
N GLN A 5 -2.80 -1.60 -7.90
CA GLN A 5 -2.63 -2.39 -9.14
C GLN A 5 -3.88 -2.41 -10.04
N ALA A 6 -5.06 -2.08 -9.51
CA ALA A 6 -6.26 -1.84 -10.32
C ALA A 6 -6.11 -0.54 -11.15
N LEU A 7 -5.19 0.34 -10.76
CA LEU A 7 -4.75 1.47 -11.57
C LEU A 7 -4.06 1.05 -12.89
N LYS A 8 -3.50 -0.18 -12.99
CA LYS A 8 -2.91 -0.65 -14.26
C LYS A 8 -3.94 -1.20 -15.25
N SER A 9 -5.10 -1.68 -14.81
CA SER A 9 -6.15 -2.15 -15.71
C SER A 9 -7.20 -1.07 -16.05
N CYS A 10 -7.23 0.05 -15.29
CA CYS A 10 -7.91 1.26 -15.71
C CYS A 10 -7.05 2.02 -16.75
N SER A 11 -7.10 1.58 -18.01
CA SER A 11 -6.78 2.44 -19.16
C SER A 11 -7.84 3.55 -19.27
N GLY A 12 -7.74 4.52 -18.37
CA GLY A 12 -8.72 5.58 -18.15
C GLY A 12 -8.75 6.00 -16.67
N GLY A 13 -7.62 6.44 -16.13
CA GLY A 13 -7.50 6.86 -14.73
C GLY A 13 -8.46 7.99 -14.37
N ARG A 14 -9.57 7.64 -13.72
CA ARG A 14 -10.40 8.55 -12.92
C ARG A 14 -10.78 7.85 -11.62
N VAL A 15 -9.88 7.94 -10.66
CA VAL A 15 -10.01 7.34 -9.32
C VAL A 15 -10.62 8.30 -8.29
N ILE A 16 -10.88 9.55 -8.68
CA ILE A 16 -11.75 10.45 -7.92
C ILE A 16 -13.08 10.48 -8.66
N SER A 17 -14.11 9.81 -8.15
CA SER A 17 -15.44 9.95 -8.74
C SER A 17 -15.94 11.36 -8.44
N VAL A 18 -15.91 12.22 -9.46
CA VAL A 18 -16.53 13.56 -9.47
C VAL A 18 -17.97 13.48 -8.93
N VAL A 19 -18.65 12.37 -9.22
CA VAL A 19 -19.99 12.01 -8.76
C VAL A 19 -20.14 12.05 -7.23
N SER A 20 -19.15 11.60 -6.46
CA SER A 20 -19.23 11.60 -4.98
C SER A 20 -19.03 12.99 -4.36
N ALA A 21 -18.37 13.91 -5.09
CA ALA A 21 -18.09 15.25 -4.60
C ALA A 21 -19.30 16.18 -4.73
N ASP A 22 -20.05 16.08 -5.82
CA ASP A 22 -21.29 16.83 -6.04
C ASP A 22 -22.35 16.48 -4.97
N GLU A 23 -22.50 15.19 -4.65
CA GLU A 23 -23.38 14.70 -3.58
C GLU A 23 -23.00 15.25 -2.18
N ARG A 24 -21.74 15.68 -2.01
CA ARG A 24 -21.23 16.31 -0.78
C ARG A 24 -21.17 17.84 -0.87
N GLY A 25 -21.78 18.43 -1.89
CA GLY A 25 -21.93 19.87 -2.07
C GLY A 25 -20.67 20.60 -2.55
N PHE A 26 -19.72 19.88 -3.16
CA PHE A 26 -18.61 20.50 -3.86
C PHE A 26 -19.01 20.85 -5.30
N GLN A 27 -18.55 22.00 -5.77
CA GLN A 27 -18.46 22.31 -7.20
C GLN A 27 -17.12 21.80 -7.72
N VAL A 28 -17.12 21.05 -8.81
CA VAL A 28 -15.91 20.45 -9.38
C VAL A 28 -15.62 21.05 -10.76
N ASP A 29 -14.42 21.63 -10.90
CA ASP A 29 -13.89 22.12 -12.17
C ASP A 29 -12.58 21.41 -12.49
N GLU A 30 -12.33 21.12 -13.78
CA GLU A 30 -11.02 20.64 -14.26
C GLU A 30 -10.39 21.73 -15.12
N ASN A 31 -9.13 22.07 -14.85
CA ASN A 31 -8.41 23.03 -15.66
C ASN A 31 -7.83 22.36 -16.94
N PRO A 32 -7.39 23.13 -17.96
CA PRO A 32 -6.81 22.57 -19.19
C PRO A 32 -5.53 21.73 -19.00
N GLN A 33 -4.93 21.76 -17.81
CA GLN A 33 -3.73 21.00 -17.44
C GLN A 33 -4.08 19.71 -16.68
N GLY A 34 -5.38 19.39 -16.54
CA GLY A 34 -5.87 18.19 -15.86
C GLY A 34 -5.93 18.30 -14.34
N GLN A 35 -5.77 19.49 -13.77
CA GLN A 35 -5.89 19.72 -12.33
C GLN A 35 -7.37 19.84 -11.95
N LEU A 36 -7.79 19.09 -10.92
CA LEU A 36 -9.15 19.11 -10.41
C LEU A 36 -9.26 20.10 -9.25
N HIS A 37 -10.29 20.93 -9.27
CA HIS A 37 -10.62 21.88 -8.22
C HIS A 37 -11.99 21.57 -7.65
N PHE A 38 -12.04 21.36 -6.33
CA PHE A 38 -13.27 21.14 -5.59
C PHE A 38 -13.50 22.35 -4.68
N ARG A 39 -14.64 23.03 -4.86
CA ARG A 39 -14.98 24.24 -4.09
C ARG A 39 -16.29 24.04 -3.34
N ARG A 40 -16.30 24.41 -2.06
CA ARG A 40 -17.52 24.62 -1.26
C ARG A 40 -17.30 25.81 -0.35
N VAL A 41 -18.36 26.31 0.28
CA VAL A 41 -18.26 27.46 1.19
C VAL A 41 -17.16 27.22 2.24
N GLY A 42 -16.13 28.07 2.24
CA GLY A 42 -15.00 28.01 3.17
C GLY A 42 -13.94 26.95 2.89
N GLN A 43 -14.03 26.19 1.80
CA GLN A 43 -13.04 25.14 1.47
C GLN A 43 -12.76 25.07 -0.03
N HIS A 44 -11.47 24.99 -0.37
CA HIS A 44 -10.99 24.79 -1.72
C HIS A 44 -9.92 23.70 -1.70
N ILE A 45 -10.16 22.63 -2.46
CA ILE A 45 -9.22 21.52 -2.64
C ILE A 45 -8.77 21.54 -4.08
N THR A 46 -7.47 21.39 -4.28
CA THR A 46 -6.86 21.25 -5.60
C THR A 46 -6.15 19.90 -5.63
N VAL A 47 -6.42 19.10 -6.65
CA VAL A 47 -5.83 17.78 -6.84
C VAL A 47 -5.03 17.79 -8.14
N GLU A 48 -3.77 17.43 -8.02
CA GLU A 48 -2.86 17.18 -9.13
C GLU A 48 -2.49 15.70 -9.11
N THR A 49 -2.56 15.05 -10.27
CA THR A 49 -2.20 13.64 -10.42
C THR A 49 -1.04 13.51 -11.39
N GLU A 50 -0.07 12.67 -11.06
CA GLU A 50 1.08 12.39 -11.92
C GLU A 50 1.43 10.90 -11.81
N ALA A 51 1.78 10.29 -12.94
CA ALA A 51 2.37 8.95 -12.97
C ALA A 51 3.89 9.09 -13.05
N ILE A 52 4.58 8.89 -11.93
CA ILE A 52 6.03 9.08 -11.81
C ILE A 52 6.62 8.03 -10.86
N ASP A 53 7.85 7.60 -11.16
CA ASP A 53 8.64 6.80 -10.24
C ASP A 53 9.05 7.63 -9.01
N VAL A 54 8.95 7.03 -7.83
CA VAL A 54 9.17 7.74 -6.56
C VAL A 54 10.59 8.31 -6.45
N ALA A 55 11.61 7.62 -6.99
CA ALA A 55 12.98 8.11 -6.94
C ALA A 55 13.16 9.32 -7.86
N HIS A 56 12.57 9.30 -9.06
CA HIS A 56 12.53 10.47 -9.94
C HIS A 56 11.77 11.64 -9.31
N PHE A 57 10.63 11.39 -8.66
CA PHE A 57 9.87 12.43 -7.97
C PHE A 57 10.69 13.07 -6.84
N MET A 58 11.29 12.26 -5.97
CA MET A 58 12.15 12.75 -4.88
C MET A 58 13.31 13.58 -5.42
N ALA A 59 14.02 13.10 -6.45
CA ALA A 59 15.13 13.85 -7.05
C ALA A 59 14.67 15.19 -7.65
N ARG A 60 13.49 15.22 -8.30
CA ARG A 60 12.93 16.43 -8.90
C ARG A 60 12.58 17.48 -7.87
N GLU A 61 12.02 17.06 -6.73
CA GLU A 61 11.40 17.95 -5.75
C GLU A 61 12.32 18.32 -4.58
N HIS A 62 13.41 17.59 -4.40
CA HIS A 62 14.38 17.83 -3.34
C HIS A 62 14.87 19.29 -3.35
N GLY A 63 14.70 19.96 -2.20
CA GLY A 63 15.08 21.37 -2.01
C GLY A 63 14.19 22.41 -2.70
N ARG A 64 13.19 22.00 -3.49
CA ARG A 64 12.27 22.92 -4.20
C ARG A 64 10.98 23.15 -3.43
N ARG A 65 10.44 22.08 -2.84
CA ARG A 65 9.17 22.09 -2.13
C ARG A 65 9.26 21.23 -0.88
N ALA A 66 8.49 21.61 0.13
CA ALA A 66 8.24 20.79 1.29
C ALA A 66 6.73 20.57 1.48
N TRP A 67 6.35 19.39 1.94
CA TRP A 67 4.97 19.00 2.20
C TRP A 67 4.66 19.00 3.69
N ASP A 68 3.43 19.39 4.05
CA ASP A 68 2.90 19.28 5.41
C ASP A 68 2.59 17.83 5.82
N LEU A 69 2.23 17.01 4.83
CA LEU A 69 1.84 15.61 5.00
C LEU A 69 2.22 14.83 3.74
N VAL A 70 2.84 13.66 3.93
CA VAL A 70 3.01 12.64 2.90
C VAL A 70 2.24 11.39 3.33
N ILE A 71 1.44 10.84 2.41
CA ILE A 71 0.69 9.60 2.63
C ILE A 71 1.21 8.54 1.67
N GLY A 72 1.69 7.41 2.19
CA GLY A 72 2.08 6.24 1.40
C GLY A 72 1.12 5.09 1.66
N GLN A 73 0.00 5.04 0.93
CA GLN A 73 -1.02 4.00 1.07
C GLN A 73 -0.59 2.71 0.36
N ALA A 74 -0.48 1.60 1.11
CA ALA A 74 -0.12 0.27 0.58
C ALA A 74 1.10 0.34 -0.36
N PHE A 75 2.15 1.01 0.14
CA PHE A 75 3.27 1.46 -0.69
C PHE A 75 4.63 1.05 -0.14
N LEU A 76 4.82 1.11 1.17
CA LEU A 76 6.16 0.93 1.76
C LEU A 76 6.70 -0.49 1.62
N ASP A 77 5.83 -1.48 1.59
CA ASP A 77 6.17 -2.88 1.31
C ASP A 77 6.53 -3.14 -0.16
N LEU A 78 6.42 -2.16 -1.06
CA LEU A 78 6.77 -2.28 -2.48
C LEU A 78 8.16 -1.69 -2.82
N ILE A 79 8.80 -0.99 -1.88
CA ILE A 79 10.05 -0.26 -2.10
C ILE A 79 11.18 -0.80 -1.23
N ASP A 80 12.42 -0.47 -1.59
CA ASP A 80 13.57 -0.59 -0.69
C ASP A 80 13.51 0.55 0.35
N MET A 81 12.84 0.30 1.48
CA MET A 81 12.69 1.27 2.57
C MET A 81 14.03 1.87 3.04
N PRO A 82 15.10 1.08 3.30
CA PRO A 82 16.42 1.62 3.66
C PRO A 82 16.92 2.77 2.79
N THR A 83 16.73 2.68 1.47
CA THR A 83 17.24 3.69 0.52
C THR A 83 16.20 4.75 0.15
N THR A 84 14.92 4.40 0.17
CA THR A 84 13.84 5.27 -0.36
C THR A 84 13.18 6.11 0.73
N LEU A 85 12.96 5.56 1.94
CA LEU A 85 12.26 6.26 3.02
C LEU A 85 12.96 7.56 3.46
N PRO A 86 14.30 7.63 3.58
CA PRO A 86 14.98 8.89 3.93
C PRO A 86 14.69 10.01 2.91
N GLY A 87 14.63 9.66 1.62
CA GLY A 87 14.27 10.60 0.56
C GLY A 87 12.85 11.14 0.72
N LEU A 88 11.89 10.26 1.02
CA LEU A 88 10.49 10.65 1.28
C LEU A 88 10.39 11.58 2.49
N CYS A 89 11.12 11.25 3.57
CA CYS A 89 11.18 12.07 4.77
C CYS A 89 11.77 13.46 4.47
N SER A 90 12.74 13.57 3.56
CA SER A 90 13.35 14.86 3.17
C SER A 90 12.40 15.81 2.46
N LEU A 91 11.30 15.29 1.88
CA LEU A 91 10.26 16.09 1.26
C LEU A 91 9.31 16.69 2.30
N VAL A 92 9.25 16.16 3.53
CA VAL A 92 8.31 16.65 4.55
C VAL A 92 8.96 17.75 5.36
N ARG A 93 8.25 18.87 5.56
CA ARG A 93 8.76 19.96 6.40
C ARG A 93 8.92 19.50 7.84
N ARG A 94 9.74 20.23 8.60
CA ARG A 94 9.85 20.03 10.06
C ARG A 94 8.48 20.14 10.74
N GLY A 95 8.19 19.19 11.63
CA GLY A 95 6.90 19.06 12.30
C GLY A 95 5.75 18.58 11.40
N GLY A 96 5.99 18.36 10.10
CA GLY A 96 5.06 17.74 9.17
C GLY A 96 4.85 16.25 9.46
N LEU A 97 3.82 15.68 8.85
CA LEU A 97 3.34 14.34 9.12
C LEU A 97 3.69 13.37 8.00
N LEU A 98 3.84 12.10 8.38
CA LEU A 98 3.97 10.96 7.49
C LEU A 98 2.90 9.95 7.90
N TYR A 99 2.06 9.52 6.97
CA TYR A 99 1.07 8.48 7.23
C TYR A 99 1.24 7.32 6.27
N PHE A 100 1.45 6.14 6.82
CA PHE A 100 1.73 4.92 6.07
C PHE A 100 0.68 3.85 6.39
N PRO A 101 -0.53 4.02 5.84
CA PRO A 101 -1.59 3.05 6.03
C PRO A 101 -1.35 1.78 5.21
N THR A 102 -1.90 0.66 5.69
CA THR A 102 -1.94 -0.63 4.98
C THR A 102 -0.56 -1.14 4.60
N THR A 103 0.43 -0.96 5.48
CA THR A 103 1.79 -1.49 5.26
C THR A 103 1.80 -2.98 5.61
N PHE A 104 2.07 -3.85 4.63
CA PHE A 104 2.03 -5.30 4.79
C PHE A 104 2.97 -5.82 5.89
N ASP A 105 2.51 -6.81 6.68
CA ASP A 105 3.30 -7.40 7.77
C ASP A 105 3.15 -8.93 7.90
N GLY A 106 3.20 -9.64 6.77
CA GLY A 106 3.72 -11.01 6.73
C GLY A 106 2.75 -12.12 7.11
N ASP A 107 1.45 -11.85 7.01
CA ASP A 107 0.40 -12.86 7.10
C ASP A 107 -0.50 -12.74 5.87
N THR A 108 -0.66 -13.85 5.16
CA THR A 108 -1.62 -14.04 4.06
C THR A 108 -2.33 -15.37 4.26
N THR A 109 -3.55 -15.30 4.80
CA THR A 109 -4.31 -16.48 5.20
C THR A 109 -5.59 -16.64 4.39
N PHE A 110 -5.91 -17.88 4.02
CA PHE A 110 -7.14 -18.26 3.33
C PHE A 110 -7.93 -19.32 4.11
N GLN A 111 -9.23 -19.15 4.27
CA GLN A 111 -10.13 -20.13 4.87
C GLN A 111 -11.27 -20.51 3.90
N PRO A 112 -11.83 -21.73 3.98
CA PRO A 112 -11.32 -22.83 4.80
C PRO A 112 -9.98 -23.36 4.26
N GLU A 113 -9.12 -23.81 5.17
CA GLU A 113 -7.92 -24.58 4.79
C GLU A 113 -8.35 -25.88 4.11
N SER A 114 -7.66 -26.24 3.03
CA SER A 114 -7.88 -27.51 2.34
C SER A 114 -6.77 -28.51 2.60
N ASP A 115 -5.54 -28.02 2.65
CA ASP A 115 -4.33 -28.70 3.08
C ASP A 115 -3.51 -27.68 3.85
N ALA A 116 -3.61 -27.71 5.18
CA ALA A 116 -2.98 -26.73 6.07
C ALA A 116 -1.45 -26.70 5.94
N GLU A 117 -0.81 -27.81 5.56
CA GLU A 117 0.63 -27.84 5.34
C GLU A 117 0.98 -27.15 4.02
N PHE A 118 0.21 -27.43 2.97
CA PHE A 118 0.43 -26.79 1.68
C PHE A 118 0.08 -25.30 1.68
N ASP A 119 -0.97 -24.89 2.39
CA ASP A 119 -1.33 -23.49 2.59
C ASP A 119 -0.16 -22.71 3.23
N ARG A 120 0.47 -23.26 4.27
CA ARG A 120 1.69 -22.68 4.87
C ARG A 120 2.87 -22.65 3.92
N ALA A 121 3.03 -23.66 3.06
CA ALA A 121 4.10 -23.69 2.06
C ALA A 121 3.90 -22.62 0.98
N ILE A 122 2.66 -22.42 0.50
CA ILE A 122 2.29 -21.36 -0.44
C ILE A 122 2.60 -19.99 0.16
N GLU A 123 2.15 -19.72 1.39
CA GLU A 123 2.40 -18.46 2.08
C GLU A 123 3.91 -18.20 2.24
N ALA A 124 4.67 -19.20 2.72
CA ALA A 124 6.11 -19.07 2.91
C ALA A 124 6.84 -18.78 1.58
N CYS A 125 6.50 -19.49 0.50
CA CYS A 125 7.08 -19.25 -0.81
C CYS A 125 6.69 -17.88 -1.36
N TYR A 126 5.44 -17.45 -1.14
CA TYR A 126 4.96 -16.14 -1.60
C TYR A 126 5.71 -15.00 -0.89
N HIS A 127 5.85 -15.08 0.43
CA HIS A 127 6.62 -14.11 1.21
C HIS A 127 8.12 -14.11 0.84
N GLN A 128 8.70 -15.28 0.57
CA GLN A 128 10.06 -15.37 0.05
C GLN A 128 10.18 -14.65 -1.30
N ALA A 129 9.22 -14.83 -2.21
CA ALA A 129 9.23 -14.19 -3.51
C ALA A 129 9.07 -12.66 -3.40
N ILE A 130 8.27 -12.16 -2.43
CA ILE A 130 8.22 -10.73 -2.08
C ILE A 130 9.60 -10.24 -1.62
N ASP A 131 10.23 -10.94 -0.67
CA ASP A 131 11.53 -10.52 -0.11
C ASP A 131 12.69 -10.58 -1.13
N GLN A 132 12.58 -11.42 -2.16
CA GLN A 132 13.59 -11.60 -3.22
C GLN A 132 13.33 -10.76 -4.47
N ARG A 133 12.25 -9.97 -4.49
CA ARG A 133 11.86 -9.19 -5.66
C ARG A 133 12.90 -8.12 -5.95
N VAL A 134 13.19 -7.95 -7.25
CA VAL A 134 14.11 -6.95 -7.78
C VAL A 134 13.40 -6.17 -8.87
N LEU A 135 13.45 -4.85 -8.80
CA LEU A 135 12.91 -3.93 -9.81
C LEU A 135 14.04 -3.00 -10.26
N ASP A 136 14.29 -2.95 -11.57
CA ASP A 136 15.38 -2.15 -12.18
C ASP A 136 16.76 -2.34 -11.51
N GLY A 137 17.06 -3.58 -11.14
CA GLY A 137 18.32 -3.97 -10.51
C GLY A 137 18.44 -3.61 -9.03
N LYS A 138 17.37 -3.13 -8.39
CA LYS A 138 17.33 -2.80 -6.96
C LYS A 138 16.38 -3.74 -6.21
N PRO A 139 16.69 -4.09 -4.95
CA PRO A 139 15.72 -4.75 -4.08
C PRO A 139 14.40 -3.96 -4.04
N SER A 140 13.30 -4.68 -3.94
CA SER A 140 11.94 -4.14 -3.83
C SER A 140 11.12 -5.22 -3.14
N GLY A 141 10.19 -4.85 -2.26
CA GLY A 141 9.45 -5.85 -1.50
C GLY A 141 10.01 -6.06 -0.10
N ASP A 142 9.12 -6.11 0.89
CA ASP A 142 9.43 -6.63 2.21
C ASP A 142 8.16 -7.24 2.80
N SER A 143 8.13 -8.57 2.94
CA SER A 143 7.00 -9.30 3.53
C SER A 143 6.75 -8.91 4.99
N ARG A 144 7.68 -8.24 5.66
CA ARG A 144 7.59 -7.81 7.06
C ARG A 144 7.82 -6.29 7.19
N ALA A 145 7.41 -5.54 6.17
CA ALA A 145 7.62 -4.10 6.10
C ALA A 145 7.02 -3.39 7.32
N GLY A 146 5.79 -3.75 7.73
CA GLY A 146 5.07 -3.09 8.81
C GLY A 146 5.85 -3.08 10.13
N ARG A 147 6.30 -4.24 10.61
CA ARG A 147 7.06 -4.33 11.87
C ARG A 147 8.45 -3.70 11.77
N ARG A 148 9.06 -3.73 10.59
CA ARG A 148 10.40 -3.13 10.35
C ARG A 148 10.34 -1.61 10.21
N LEU A 149 9.20 -1.06 9.81
CA LEU A 149 9.00 0.37 9.59
C LEU A 149 9.34 1.20 10.84
N PHE A 150 9.05 0.72 12.04
CA PHE A 150 9.40 1.42 13.28
C PHE A 150 10.91 1.72 13.40
N ALA A 151 11.76 0.79 12.97
CA ALA A 151 13.21 0.97 13.00
C ALA A 151 13.64 2.00 11.94
N HIS A 152 13.07 1.91 10.74
CA HIS A 152 13.37 2.85 9.65
C HIS A 152 12.93 4.28 9.97
N LEU A 153 11.73 4.47 10.55
CA LEU A 153 11.23 5.78 10.96
C LEU A 153 12.13 6.42 12.03
N ARG A 154 12.55 5.63 13.02
CA ARG A 154 13.48 6.12 14.05
C ARG A 154 14.81 6.57 13.46
N ALA A 155 15.37 5.79 12.54
CA ALA A 155 16.61 6.13 11.85
C ALA A 155 16.47 7.40 10.97
N ALA A 156 15.26 7.67 10.47
CA ALA A 156 14.93 8.85 9.68
C ALA A 156 14.49 10.07 10.51
N ALA A 157 14.69 10.06 11.84
CA ALA A 157 14.28 11.12 12.75
C ALA A 157 12.76 11.41 12.70
N VAL A 158 11.96 10.36 12.62
CA VAL A 158 10.49 10.43 12.67
C VAL A 158 10.00 9.87 14.01
N ASP A 159 9.26 10.69 14.75
CA ASP A 159 8.55 10.27 15.96
C ASP A 159 7.27 9.55 15.57
N VAL A 160 7.13 8.28 15.95
CA VAL A 160 5.88 7.54 15.78
C VAL A 160 4.85 8.05 16.78
N LEU A 161 3.76 8.62 16.27
CA LEU A 161 2.67 9.19 17.07
C LEU A 161 1.57 8.16 17.36
N ALA A 162 1.28 7.29 16.40
CA ALA A 162 0.28 6.25 16.51
C ALA A 162 0.62 5.09 15.58
N ALA A 163 0.24 3.88 16.00
CA ALA A 163 0.26 2.70 15.16
C ALA A 163 -0.94 1.80 15.50
N GLY A 164 -1.48 1.11 14.52
CA GLY A 164 -2.61 0.19 14.69
C GLY A 164 -2.64 -0.88 13.60
N GLY A 165 -3.31 -1.99 13.90
CA GLY A 165 -3.59 -3.02 12.89
C GLY A 165 -4.60 -2.51 11.86
N SER A 166 -4.38 -2.87 10.60
CA SER A 166 -5.21 -2.45 9.45
C SER A 166 -5.54 -3.66 8.57
N ASP A 167 -5.88 -4.78 9.22
CA ASP A 167 -6.10 -6.05 8.55
C ASP A 167 -7.19 -5.96 7.49
N TRP A 168 -6.95 -6.59 6.36
CA TRP A 168 -8.03 -6.90 5.43
C TRP A 168 -8.67 -8.20 5.87
N VAL A 169 -9.99 -8.19 6.01
CA VAL A 169 -10.80 -9.37 6.26
C VAL A 169 -11.90 -9.37 5.22
N VAL A 170 -11.75 -10.22 4.20
CA VAL A 170 -12.65 -10.28 3.05
C VAL A 170 -13.38 -11.60 3.08
N PHE A 171 -14.70 -11.55 3.16
CA PHE A 171 -15.58 -12.72 3.26
C PHE A 171 -16.94 -12.41 2.63
N ALA A 172 -17.64 -13.45 2.19
CA ALA A 172 -19.01 -13.34 1.73
C ALA A 172 -19.99 -13.32 2.91
N GLY A 173 -21.04 -12.48 2.79
CA GLY A 173 -22.20 -12.54 3.67
C GLY A 173 -23.28 -13.47 3.12
N ALA A 174 -24.48 -13.43 3.71
CA ALA A 174 -25.62 -14.24 3.26
C ALA A 174 -26.01 -14.02 1.77
N ASN A 175 -25.65 -12.87 1.21
CA ASN A 175 -25.94 -12.50 -0.18
C ASN A 175 -24.68 -12.53 -1.08
N GLY A 176 -23.62 -13.23 -0.66
CA GLY A 176 -22.34 -13.23 -1.35
C GLY A 176 -21.43 -12.08 -0.92
N TYR A 177 -20.43 -11.78 -1.74
CA TYR A 177 -19.54 -10.64 -1.53
C TYR A 177 -20.30 -9.31 -1.76
N PRO A 178 -20.12 -8.29 -0.91
CA PRO A 178 -20.95 -7.07 -0.97
C PRO A 178 -20.84 -6.25 -2.26
N ALA A 179 -19.67 -6.24 -2.89
CA ALA A 179 -19.34 -5.47 -4.08
C ALA A 179 -18.27 -6.24 -4.90
N ASP A 180 -17.17 -5.58 -5.28
CA ASP A 180 -16.10 -6.14 -6.12
C ASP A 180 -15.13 -7.06 -5.35
N GLU A 181 -15.44 -7.45 -4.11
CA GLU A 181 -14.52 -8.28 -3.32
C GLU A 181 -14.28 -9.65 -3.95
N ALA A 182 -15.25 -10.23 -4.66
CA ALA A 182 -15.03 -11.47 -5.42
C ALA A 182 -13.92 -11.28 -6.47
N TYR A 183 -14.01 -10.23 -7.28
CA TYR A 183 -13.00 -9.87 -8.26
C TYR A 183 -11.63 -9.65 -7.62
N PHE A 184 -11.60 -8.93 -6.50
CA PHE A 184 -10.38 -8.72 -5.71
C PHE A 184 -9.74 -10.05 -5.27
N LEU A 185 -10.53 -11.00 -4.77
CA LEU A 185 -10.01 -12.31 -4.37
C LEU A 185 -9.46 -13.10 -5.57
N HIS A 186 -10.10 -13.05 -6.74
CA HIS A 186 -9.56 -13.67 -7.94
C HIS A 186 -8.19 -13.06 -8.31
N ASP A 187 -8.05 -11.73 -8.21
CA ASP A 187 -6.79 -11.03 -8.48
C ASP A 187 -5.68 -11.43 -7.50
N ILE A 188 -6.00 -11.58 -6.20
CA ILE A 188 -5.04 -12.08 -5.19
C ILE A 188 -4.57 -13.49 -5.54
N ILE A 189 -5.49 -14.42 -5.82
CA ILE A 189 -5.14 -15.80 -6.17
C ILE A 189 -4.32 -15.86 -7.46
N ASN A 190 -4.70 -15.10 -8.49
CA ASN A 190 -3.94 -14.99 -9.74
C ASN A 190 -2.54 -14.40 -9.52
N THR A 191 -2.40 -13.42 -8.63
CA THR A 191 -1.11 -12.83 -8.30
C THR A 191 -0.20 -13.85 -7.62
N ILE A 192 -0.73 -14.61 -6.67
CA ILE A 192 0.02 -15.69 -6.01
C ILE A 192 0.45 -16.75 -7.02
N ASP A 193 -0.45 -17.18 -7.90
CA ASP A 193 -0.15 -18.14 -8.97
C ASP A 193 0.98 -17.65 -9.89
N LEU A 194 0.87 -16.41 -10.37
CA LEU A 194 1.88 -15.81 -11.25
C LEU A 194 3.26 -15.73 -10.57
N VAL A 195 3.29 -15.35 -9.30
CA VAL A 195 4.53 -15.22 -8.52
C VAL A 195 5.14 -16.59 -8.21
N LEU A 196 4.33 -17.62 -8.00
CA LEU A 196 4.78 -18.96 -7.59
C LEU A 196 4.91 -19.95 -8.74
N THR A 197 4.46 -19.62 -9.95
CA THR A 197 4.63 -20.47 -11.13
C THR A 197 6.11 -20.75 -11.37
N GLY A 198 6.47 -22.04 -11.38
CA GLY A 198 7.86 -22.48 -11.57
C GLY A 198 8.74 -22.36 -10.32
N HIS A 199 8.17 -22.05 -9.15
CA HIS A 199 8.91 -21.98 -7.90
C HIS A 199 9.48 -23.37 -7.52
N PRO A 200 10.79 -23.50 -7.22
CA PRO A 200 11.46 -24.80 -7.11
C PRO A 200 11.01 -25.67 -5.93
N HIS A 201 10.31 -25.08 -4.95
CA HIS A 201 9.83 -25.74 -3.76
C HIS A 201 8.35 -26.14 -3.82
N LEU A 202 7.66 -25.88 -4.93
CA LEU A 202 6.24 -26.18 -5.11
C LEU A 202 6.04 -27.09 -6.32
N GLU A 203 5.29 -28.17 -6.13
CA GLU A 203 4.88 -29.04 -7.23
C GLU A 203 3.83 -28.32 -8.08
N ALA A 204 4.08 -28.19 -9.39
CA ALA A 204 3.23 -27.41 -10.29
C ALA A 204 1.77 -27.90 -10.34
N GLU A 205 1.56 -29.22 -10.31
CA GLU A 205 0.21 -29.80 -10.31
C GLU A 205 -0.55 -29.48 -9.01
N ARG A 206 0.14 -29.54 -7.86
CA ARG A 206 -0.45 -29.19 -6.55
C ARG A 206 -0.77 -27.69 -6.47
N LEU A 207 0.10 -26.83 -6.98
CA LEU A 207 -0.16 -25.39 -7.09
C LEU A 207 -1.39 -25.14 -7.96
N GLY A 208 -1.46 -25.74 -9.16
CA GLY A 208 -2.62 -25.60 -10.05
C GLY A 208 -3.93 -26.07 -9.44
N ALA A 209 -3.90 -27.19 -8.71
CA ALA A 209 -5.06 -27.69 -7.97
C ALA A 209 -5.49 -26.72 -6.85
N TRP A 210 -4.53 -26.16 -6.12
CA TRP A 210 -4.78 -25.16 -5.08
C TRP A 210 -5.42 -23.89 -5.66
N VAL A 211 -4.86 -23.34 -6.75
CA VAL A 211 -5.41 -22.16 -7.45
C VAL A 211 -6.85 -22.41 -7.91
N ALA A 212 -7.09 -23.54 -8.59
CA ALA A 212 -8.43 -23.91 -9.06
C ALA A 212 -9.42 -24.05 -7.90
N GLN A 213 -8.99 -24.64 -6.78
CA GLN A 213 -9.80 -24.76 -5.59
C GLN A 213 -10.14 -23.40 -4.98
N ARG A 214 -9.17 -22.49 -4.87
CA ARG A 214 -9.39 -21.14 -4.30
C ARG A 214 -10.37 -20.34 -5.15
N HIS A 215 -10.25 -20.40 -6.48
CA HIS A 215 -11.25 -19.80 -7.37
C HIS A 215 -12.64 -20.42 -7.21
N ALA A 216 -12.75 -21.74 -7.11
CA ALA A 216 -14.04 -22.38 -6.86
C ALA A 216 -14.66 -21.96 -5.52
N GLN A 217 -13.84 -21.77 -4.48
CA GLN A 217 -14.30 -21.25 -3.18
C GLN A 217 -14.78 -19.79 -3.28
N ILE A 218 -14.18 -18.96 -4.13
CA ILE A 218 -14.66 -17.59 -4.37
C ILE A 218 -16.03 -17.63 -5.03
N GLU A 219 -16.20 -18.40 -6.11
CA GLU A 219 -17.49 -18.54 -6.81
C GLU A 219 -18.61 -19.08 -5.91
N GLN A 220 -18.26 -19.89 -4.92
CA GLN A 220 -19.20 -20.44 -3.92
C GLN A 220 -19.47 -19.48 -2.75
N GLY A 221 -18.77 -18.34 -2.66
CA GLY A 221 -18.83 -17.45 -1.50
C GLY A 221 -18.27 -18.08 -0.22
N ALA A 222 -17.37 -19.06 -0.33
CA ALA A 222 -16.81 -19.79 0.80
C ALA A 222 -15.43 -19.28 1.22
N LEU A 223 -14.69 -18.61 0.32
CA LEU A 223 -13.35 -18.12 0.62
C LEU A 223 -13.40 -16.95 1.62
N VAL A 224 -12.61 -17.04 2.68
CA VAL A 224 -12.24 -15.90 3.52
C VAL A 224 -10.77 -15.62 3.32
N TYR A 225 -10.42 -14.36 3.08
CA TYR A 225 -9.05 -13.90 2.95
C TYR A 225 -8.73 -12.92 4.07
N ILE A 226 -7.57 -13.13 4.70
CA ILE A 226 -7.05 -12.27 5.75
C ILE A 226 -5.63 -11.88 5.40
N ALA A 227 -5.31 -10.59 5.48
CA ALA A 227 -3.95 -10.09 5.33
C ALA A 227 -3.59 -9.10 6.44
N HIS A 228 -2.52 -9.41 7.18
CA HIS A 228 -2.07 -8.58 8.29
C HIS A 228 -1.26 -7.37 7.80
N GLN A 229 -1.64 -6.19 8.30
CA GLN A 229 -1.04 -4.92 7.94
C GLN A 229 -1.03 -3.96 9.13
N LEU A 230 -0.16 -2.96 9.05
CA LEU A 230 -0.09 -1.87 10.02
C LEU A 230 -0.31 -0.51 9.37
N ASP A 231 -1.06 0.34 10.07
CA ASP A 231 -1.13 1.78 9.85
C ASP A 231 -0.16 2.47 10.80
N ILE A 232 0.74 3.32 10.29
CA ILE A 232 1.66 4.10 11.13
C ILE A 232 1.58 5.59 10.79
N LEU A 233 1.36 6.41 11.83
CA LEU A 233 1.44 7.87 11.77
C LEU A 233 2.72 8.34 12.46
N GLY A 234 3.52 9.12 11.76
CA GLY A 234 4.75 9.72 12.25
C GLY A 234 4.80 11.23 12.07
N ARG A 235 5.72 11.88 12.81
CA ARG A 235 6.04 13.31 12.68
C ARG A 235 7.53 13.52 12.48
N MET A 236 7.89 14.35 11.51
CA MET A 236 9.27 14.77 11.31
C MET A 236 9.79 15.56 12.51
N THR A 237 10.87 15.07 13.12
CA THR A 237 11.53 15.74 14.23
C THR A 237 12.61 16.71 13.75
N ALA A 238 13.03 17.59 14.65
CA ALA A 238 14.27 18.32 14.51
C ALA A 238 15.47 17.38 14.79
N PRO A 239 16.59 17.43 14.04
CA PRO A 239 17.82 16.84 14.55
C PRO A 239 18.15 17.47 15.92
N MET A 240 18.43 16.64 16.92
CA MET A 240 18.92 17.09 18.22
C MET A 240 20.24 17.85 18.01
N GLY A 241 20.20 19.18 18.12
CA GLY A 241 21.40 19.98 17.91
C GLY A 241 21.16 21.45 17.60
N GLU A 242 20.20 22.10 18.27
CA GLU A 242 20.27 23.54 18.55
C GLU A 242 19.85 23.70 20.00
N GLU A 243 20.75 23.28 20.90
CA GLU A 243 20.81 23.86 22.24
C GLU A 243 20.92 25.36 22.01
N GLN A 244 19.89 26.11 22.42
CA GLN A 244 19.97 27.56 22.48
C GLN A 244 21.21 27.87 23.28
N ASP A 245 22.19 28.49 22.61
CA ASP A 245 23.35 29.09 23.23
C ASP A 245 22.83 30.21 24.12
N GLY A 246 22.40 29.80 25.32
CA GLY A 246 21.97 30.64 26.41
C GLY A 246 23.18 31.40 26.88
N LYS A 247 23.43 32.52 26.21
CA LYS A 247 24.46 33.45 26.62
C LYS A 247 24.08 34.03 27.99
N PRO A 248 25.00 34.01 28.97
CA PRO A 248 24.76 34.61 30.29
C PRO A 248 24.57 36.13 30.21
#